data_AF-A0A6S6R169-F1
#
_entry.id   AF-A0A6S6R169-F1
#
_cell.length_a   1.000
_cell.length_b   1.000
_cell.length_c   1.000
_cell.angle_alpha   90.00
_cell.angle_beta   90.00
_cell.angle_gamma   90.00
#
_symmetry.space_group_name_H-M   'P 1'
#
loop_
_entity.id
_entity.type
_entity.pdbx_description
1 polymer ?
#
loop_
_entity_poly.entity_id
_entity_poly.type
_entity_poly.pdbx_seq_one_letter_code
_entity_poly.pdbx_strand_id
1 'polypeptide(L)'
;MGALCWKKGKEILTNKIKLVVSLFLPVLVFGWIVYNKNTMENIFFIFPLVSILLFWLVMFSIEDYIYTEAILGTNVTLKDVWVSNLFLTTFVGFFYSLVLSIIYLVFTNQMHVIFEIGFLVNMMSGLIIGGGLVAFSTFYISNYSKLRQTISSIGSIGSLALLVVLLLTDQKMIILENKSLLVMILAVTGLLSFVVVDKYSSPEAFLCNIKKLGQVYEDKQTTDE
;
A
#
# COMPACT_ATOMS: atom_id res chain seq x y z
N MET A 1 12.63 8.55 11.92
CA MET A 1 11.29 8.05 11.52
C MET A 1 10.14 8.96 11.96
N GLY A 2 10.03 9.38 13.23
CA GLY A 2 8.91 10.23 13.69
C GLY A 2 8.66 11.50 12.86
N ALA A 3 9.72 12.21 12.46
CA ALA A 3 9.62 13.40 11.60
C ALA A 3 9.09 13.10 10.18
N LEU A 4 9.43 11.94 9.60
CA LEU A 4 8.95 11.53 8.27
C LEU A 4 7.45 11.19 8.33
N CYS A 5 7.03 10.45 9.35
CA CYS A 5 5.62 10.16 9.60
C CYS A 5 4.82 11.45 9.84
N TRP A 6 5.36 12.38 10.62
CA TRP A 6 4.74 13.68 10.88
C TRP A 6 4.58 14.50 9.59
N LYS A 7 5.61 14.56 8.75
CA LYS A 7 5.56 15.26 7.45
C LYS A 7 4.42 14.69 6.58
N LYS A 8 4.35 13.38 6.42
CA LYS A 8 3.28 12.71 5.67
C LYS A 8 1.90 12.96 6.26
N GLY A 9 1.76 12.84 7.58
CA GLY A 9 0.49 13.14 8.26
C GLY A 9 0.01 14.57 8.00
N LYS A 10 0.93 15.54 8.10
CA LYS A 10 0.63 16.95 7.82
C LYS A 10 0.22 17.17 6.36
N GLU A 11 0.90 16.53 5.42
CA GLU A 11 0.58 16.63 3.99
C GLU A 11 -0.86 16.17 3.69
N ILE A 12 -1.26 15.03 4.25
CA ILE A 12 -2.62 14.49 4.13
C ILE A 12 -3.64 15.46 4.69
N LEU A 13 -3.38 16.03 5.87
CA LEU A 13 -4.26 17.00 6.52
C LEU A 13 -4.38 18.30 5.72
N THR A 14 -3.32 18.72 5.04
CA THR A 14 -3.34 19.93 4.20
C THR A 14 -4.02 19.72 2.85
N ASN A 15 -3.94 18.52 2.27
CA ASN A 15 -4.56 18.21 1.00
C ASN A 15 -5.99 17.68 1.19
N LYS A 16 -6.97 18.59 1.09
CA LYS A 16 -8.40 18.28 1.28
C LYS A 16 -8.89 17.13 0.41
N ILE A 17 -8.40 17.01 -0.83
CA ILE A 17 -8.81 15.93 -1.74
C ILE A 17 -8.29 14.59 -1.22
N LYS A 18 -6.98 14.49 -0.92
CA LYS A 18 -6.38 13.27 -0.35
C LYS A 18 -7.09 12.88 0.95
N LEU A 19 -7.37 13.84 1.83
CA LEU A 19 -8.09 13.61 3.08
C LEU A 19 -9.48 13.00 2.82
N VAL A 20 -10.31 13.66 2.01
CA VAL A 20 -11.68 13.21 1.71
C VAL A 20 -11.67 11.83 1.08
N VAL A 21 -10.82 11.60 0.07
CA VAL A 21 -10.71 10.30 -0.59
C VAL A 21 -10.27 9.23 0.40
N SER A 22 -9.26 9.50 1.24
CA SER A 22 -8.75 8.54 2.23
C SER A 22 -9.77 8.15 3.32
N LEU A 23 -10.71 9.04 3.67
CA LEU A 23 -11.75 8.78 4.67
C LEU A 23 -12.99 8.13 4.06
N PHE A 24 -13.51 8.68 2.96
CA PHE A 24 -14.78 8.23 2.39
C PHE A 24 -14.66 6.97 1.54
N LEU A 25 -13.58 6.83 0.77
CA LEU A 25 -13.45 5.72 -0.18
C LEU A 25 -13.46 4.34 0.52
N PRO A 26 -12.71 4.11 1.62
CA PRO A 26 -12.75 2.81 2.28
C PRO A 26 -14.10 2.54 2.96
N VAL A 27 -14.86 3.56 3.38
CA VAL A 27 -16.22 3.40 3.94
C VAL A 27 -17.19 2.93 2.86
N LEU A 28 -17.16 3.56 1.68
CA LEU A 28 -17.99 3.16 0.54
C LEU A 28 -17.68 1.72 0.11
N VAL A 29 -16.40 1.38 0.04
CA VAL A 29 -15.95 0.03 -0.32
C VAL A 29 -16.33 -0.99 0.74
N PHE A 30 -16.26 -0.64 2.03
CA PHE A 30 -16.74 -1.49 3.10
C PHE A 30 -18.24 -1.77 2.96
N GLY A 31 -19.05 -0.73 2.74
CA GLY A 31 -20.49 -0.86 2.50
C GLY A 31 -20.78 -1.77 1.29
N TRP A 32 -20.01 -1.64 0.21
CA TRP A 32 -20.12 -2.51 -0.97
C TRP A 32 -19.78 -3.98 -0.66
N ILE A 33 -18.74 -4.24 0.13
CA ILE A 33 -18.32 -5.59 0.52
C ILE A 33 -19.40 -6.26 1.39
N VAL A 34 -20.00 -5.51 2.32
CA VAL A 34 -21.09 -5.98 3.18
C VAL A 34 -22.37 -6.23 2.38
N TYR A 35 -22.73 -5.31 1.48
CA TYR A 35 -23.93 -5.42 0.64
C TYR A 35 -23.93 -6.66 -0.27
N ASN A 36 -22.75 -7.05 -0.79
CA ASN A 36 -22.59 -8.22 -1.63
C ASN A 36 -22.68 -9.58 -0.90
N LYS A 37 -23.22 -9.61 0.34
CA LYS A 37 -23.50 -10.82 1.13
C LYS A 37 -22.30 -11.77 1.26
N ASN A 38 -21.09 -11.21 1.36
CA ASN A 38 -19.92 -12.01 1.67
C ASN A 38 -20.07 -12.64 3.06
N THR A 39 -19.53 -13.85 3.23
CA THR A 39 -19.41 -14.44 4.58
C THR A 39 -18.54 -13.53 5.45
N MET A 40 -18.75 -13.57 6.77
CA MET A 40 -17.99 -12.75 7.73
C MET A 40 -16.48 -12.94 7.57
N GLU A 41 -16.03 -14.18 7.39
CA GLU A 41 -14.63 -14.50 7.14
C GLU A 41 -14.07 -13.79 5.90
N ASN A 42 -14.84 -13.73 4.82
CA ASN A 42 -14.44 -13.06 3.60
C ASN A 42 -14.35 -11.55 3.80
N ILE A 43 -15.29 -10.95 4.56
CA ILE A 43 -15.25 -9.52 4.88
C ILE A 43 -13.95 -9.19 5.63
N PHE A 44 -13.62 -9.94 6.67
CA PHE A 44 -12.44 -9.70 7.50
C PHE A 44 -11.11 -10.05 6.82
N PHE A 45 -11.13 -10.80 5.73
CA PHE A 45 -9.94 -11.01 4.90
C PHE A 45 -9.80 -9.96 3.79
N ILE A 46 -10.87 -9.73 3.01
CA ILE A 46 -10.85 -8.88 1.81
C ILE A 46 -10.73 -7.41 2.19
N PHE A 47 -11.43 -6.98 3.24
CA PHE A 47 -11.49 -5.56 3.59
C PHE A 47 -10.14 -4.95 4.02
N PRO A 48 -9.35 -5.55 4.94
CA PRO A 48 -8.03 -5.01 5.26
C PRO A 48 -7.10 -4.97 4.05
N LEU A 49 -7.13 -6.00 3.20
CA LEU A 49 -6.36 -6.07 1.97
C LEU A 49 -6.71 -4.90 1.02
N VAL A 50 -8.00 -4.73 0.73
CA VAL A 50 -8.49 -3.65 -0.13
C VAL A 50 -8.21 -2.28 0.47
N SER A 51 -8.40 -2.10 1.78
CA SER A 51 -8.10 -0.86 2.48
C SER A 51 -6.63 -0.47 2.31
N ILE A 52 -5.69 -1.40 2.52
CA ILE A 52 -4.25 -1.16 2.33
C ILE A 52 -3.94 -0.75 0.90
N LEU A 53 -4.52 -1.42 -0.10
CA LEU A 53 -4.31 -1.10 -1.52
C LEU A 53 -4.87 0.30 -1.88
N LEU A 54 -6.05 0.66 -1.36
CA LEU A 54 -6.63 1.99 -1.56
C LEU A 54 -5.78 3.08 -0.90
N PHE A 55 -5.34 2.85 0.34
CA PHE A 55 -4.45 3.78 1.03
C PHE A 55 -3.12 3.92 0.29
N TRP A 56 -2.57 2.84 -0.26
CA TRP A 56 -1.39 2.92 -1.12
C TRP A 56 -1.64 3.83 -2.34
N LEU A 57 -2.75 3.68 -3.06
CA LEU A 57 -3.06 4.53 -4.22
C LEU A 57 -3.21 6.02 -3.87
N VAL A 58 -3.77 6.33 -2.70
CA VAL A 58 -4.01 7.73 -2.27
C VAL A 58 -2.76 8.37 -1.68
N MET A 59 -1.95 7.60 -0.95
CA MET A 59 -0.82 8.10 -0.16
C MET A 59 0.52 8.00 -0.87
N PHE A 60 0.58 7.30 -2.00
CA PHE A 60 1.78 7.17 -2.80
C PHE A 60 1.88 8.33 -3.79
N SER A 61 2.85 9.22 -3.57
CA SER A 61 3.25 10.25 -4.53
C SER A 61 4.74 10.08 -4.82
N ILE A 62 5.10 9.98 -6.10
CA ILE A 62 6.50 9.96 -6.55
C ILE A 62 7.14 11.33 -6.31
N GLU A 63 6.37 12.41 -6.39
CA GLU A 63 6.84 13.78 -6.15
C GLU A 63 7.42 13.95 -4.75
N ASP A 64 6.84 13.28 -3.75
CA ASP A 64 7.35 13.29 -2.37
C ASP A 64 8.79 12.77 -2.27
N TYR A 65 9.17 11.89 -3.21
CA TYR A 65 10.51 11.33 -3.30
C TYR A 65 11.45 12.17 -4.18
N ILE A 66 10.94 12.77 -5.26
CA ILE A 66 11.69 13.64 -6.17
C ILE A 66 12.16 14.90 -5.43
N TYR A 67 11.31 15.49 -4.59
CA TYR A 67 11.60 16.71 -3.84
C TYR A 67 12.07 16.46 -2.42
N THR A 68 12.61 15.27 -2.13
CA THR A 68 13.18 15.00 -0.81
C THR A 68 14.55 15.69 -0.69
N GLU A 69 14.55 17.02 -0.56
CA GLU A 69 15.70 17.77 -0.03
C GLU A 69 16.20 17.14 1.27
N ALA A 70 15.33 16.48 2.05
CA ALA A 70 15.74 15.77 3.25
C ALA A 70 16.68 14.58 2.98
N ILE A 71 16.63 13.91 1.82
CA ILE A 71 17.62 12.84 1.49
C ILE A 71 18.98 13.45 1.18
N LEU A 72 19.01 14.64 0.59
CA LEU A 72 20.23 15.36 0.21
C LEU A 72 20.85 16.15 1.37
N GLY A 73 20.01 16.66 2.28
CA GLY A 73 20.40 17.58 3.35
C GLY A 73 20.36 16.97 4.76
N THR A 74 19.99 15.70 4.93
CA THR A 74 19.98 15.03 6.24
C THR A 74 20.53 13.60 6.17
N ASN A 75 20.85 13.01 7.32
CA ASN A 75 21.33 11.62 7.43
C ASN A 75 20.25 10.55 7.17
N VAL A 76 19.11 10.92 6.58
CA VAL A 76 17.99 10.01 6.32
C VAL A 76 18.29 9.19 5.06
N THR A 77 18.27 7.87 5.18
CA THR A 77 18.51 6.98 4.03
C THR A 77 17.24 6.76 3.21
N LEU A 78 17.39 6.38 1.93
CA LEU A 78 16.26 5.96 1.08
C LEU A 78 15.46 4.81 1.69
N LYS A 79 16.16 3.89 2.37
CA LYS A 79 15.53 2.79 3.11
C LYS A 79 14.59 3.33 4.18
N ASP A 80 15.03 4.31 4.97
CA ASP A 80 14.20 4.88 6.05
C ASP A 80 12.93 5.54 5.50
N VAL A 81 13.04 6.25 4.36
CA VAL A 81 11.88 6.86 3.70
C VAL A 81 10.94 5.79 3.16
N TRP A 82 11.48 4.76 2.48
CA TRP A 82 10.68 3.66 1.94
C TRP A 82 9.96 2.88 3.06
N VAL A 83 10.68 2.48 4.11
CA VAL A 83 10.10 1.78 5.27
C VAL A 83 9.05 2.65 5.96
N SER A 84 9.32 3.94 6.16
CA SER A 84 8.36 4.86 6.78
C SER A 84 7.08 4.96 5.96
N ASN A 85 7.20 4.99 4.63
CA ASN A 85 6.04 5.08 3.74
C ASN A 85 5.26 3.77 3.71
N LEU A 86 5.95 2.65 3.56
CA LEU A 86 5.33 1.32 3.60
C LEU A 86 4.61 1.07 4.92
N PHE A 87 5.25 1.42 6.04
CA PHE A 87 4.65 1.31 7.36
C PHE A 87 3.41 2.19 7.46
N LEU A 88 3.49 3.46 7.06
CA LEU A 88 2.35 4.39 7.17
C LEU A 88 1.17 3.94 6.31
N THR A 89 1.39 3.56 5.04
CA THR A 89 0.30 3.12 4.16
C THR A 89 -0.36 1.84 4.66
N THR A 90 0.46 0.86 5.06
CA THR A 90 -0.03 -0.45 5.49
C THR A 90 -0.72 -0.36 6.85
N PHE A 91 -0.10 0.33 7.81
CA PHE A 91 -0.62 0.44 9.17
C PHE A 91 -1.88 1.32 9.24
N VAL A 92 -1.90 2.46 8.54
CA VAL A 92 -3.10 3.31 8.52
C VAL A 92 -4.26 2.58 7.83
N GLY A 93 -4.02 1.95 6.67
CA GLY A 93 -5.07 1.19 5.97
C GLY A 93 -5.60 0.02 6.80
N PHE A 94 -4.71 -0.71 7.49
CA PHE A 94 -5.09 -1.80 8.38
C PHE A 94 -5.87 -1.30 9.60
N PHE A 95 -5.36 -0.28 10.30
CA PHE A 95 -6.03 0.26 11.48
C PHE A 95 -7.41 0.81 11.14
N TYR A 96 -7.53 1.49 9.99
CA TYR A 96 -8.81 1.96 9.48
C TYR A 96 -9.79 0.80 9.25
N SER A 97 -9.31 -0.29 8.64
CA SER A 97 -10.14 -1.48 8.41
C SER A 97 -10.57 -2.16 9.71
N LEU A 98 -9.71 -2.15 10.73
CA LEU A 98 -9.99 -2.72 12.04
C LEU A 98 -11.09 -1.93 12.75
N VAL A 99 -11.00 -0.60 12.76
CA VAL A 99 -12.01 0.28 13.36
C VAL A 99 -13.37 0.06 12.72
N LEU A 100 -13.45 0.07 11.38
CA LEU A 100 -14.72 -0.14 10.67
C LEU A 100 -15.27 -1.56 10.86
N SER A 101 -14.42 -2.58 10.92
CA SER A 101 -14.84 -3.95 11.22
C SER A 101 -15.44 -4.08 12.62
N ILE A 102 -14.85 -3.41 13.62
CA ILE A 102 -15.40 -3.37 14.98
C ILE A 102 -16.74 -2.66 15.01
N ILE A 103 -16.84 -1.49 14.37
CA ILE A 103 -18.09 -0.74 14.27
C ILE A 103 -19.20 -1.62 13.68
N TYR A 104 -18.89 -2.35 12.60
CA TYR A 104 -19.83 -3.28 11.99
C TYR A 104 -20.27 -4.40 12.93
N LEU A 105 -19.34 -5.03 13.65
CA LEU A 105 -19.65 -6.07 14.64
C LEU A 105 -20.50 -5.56 15.81
N VAL A 106 -20.32 -4.30 16.22
CA VAL A 106 -21.20 -3.63 17.20
C VAL A 106 -22.61 -3.49 16.64
N PHE A 107 -22.76 -2.99 15.40
CA PHE A 107 -24.06 -2.80 14.77
C PHE A 107 -24.80 -4.11 14.48
N THR A 108 -24.09 -5.21 14.21
CA THR A 108 -24.69 -6.53 13.99
C THR A 108 -24.86 -7.34 15.27
N ASN A 109 -24.45 -6.82 16.43
CA ASN A 109 -24.46 -7.50 17.73
C ASN A 109 -23.67 -8.83 17.72
N GLN A 110 -22.54 -8.85 17.01
CA GLN A 110 -21.67 -10.04 16.83
C GLN A 110 -20.29 -9.87 17.45
N MET A 111 -20.18 -9.10 18.53
CA MET A 111 -18.90 -8.82 19.21
C MET A 111 -18.13 -10.06 19.67
N HIS A 112 -18.80 -11.21 19.84
CA HIS A 112 -18.15 -12.48 20.19
C HIS A 112 -17.13 -12.93 19.13
N VAL A 113 -17.34 -12.58 17.85
CA VAL A 113 -16.46 -12.95 16.73
C VAL A 113 -15.04 -12.40 16.88
N ILE A 114 -14.86 -11.27 17.59
CA ILE A 114 -13.53 -10.67 17.81
C ILE A 114 -12.61 -11.61 18.61
N PHE A 115 -13.19 -12.43 19.50
CA PHE A 115 -12.43 -13.37 20.32
C PHE A 115 -12.11 -14.68 19.59
N GLU A 116 -12.63 -14.86 18.38
CA GLU A 116 -12.34 -16.05 17.58
C GLU A 116 -10.97 -15.94 16.91
N ILE A 117 -10.21 -17.03 16.95
CA ILE A 117 -8.91 -17.12 16.27
C ILE A 117 -9.07 -16.86 14.76
N GLY A 118 -10.18 -17.30 14.17
CA GLY A 118 -10.49 -17.09 12.75
C GLY A 118 -10.53 -15.62 12.35
N PHE A 119 -11.10 -14.75 13.19
CA PHE A 119 -11.12 -13.30 12.95
C PHE A 119 -9.71 -12.72 12.84
N LEU A 120 -8.87 -13.02 13.83
CA LEU A 120 -7.51 -12.49 13.90
C LEU A 120 -6.66 -13.03 12.74
N VAL A 121 -6.78 -14.31 12.41
CA VAL A 121 -6.07 -14.92 11.28
C VAL A 121 -6.48 -14.29 9.95
N ASN A 122 -7.76 -14.04 9.72
CA ASN A 122 -8.25 -13.41 8.48
C ASN A 122 -7.74 -11.96 8.34
N MET A 123 -7.82 -11.17 9.41
CA MET A 123 -7.33 -9.79 9.42
C MET A 123 -5.81 -9.72 9.20
N MET A 124 -5.03 -10.57 9.87
CA MET A 124 -3.57 -10.64 9.69
C MET A 124 -3.19 -11.14 8.29
N SER A 125 -3.95 -12.06 7.72
CA SER A 125 -3.69 -12.54 6.35
C SER A 125 -3.87 -11.41 5.33
N GLY A 126 -4.93 -10.61 5.46
CA GLY A 126 -5.14 -9.43 4.62
C GLY A 126 -4.02 -8.39 4.77
N LEU A 127 -3.54 -8.18 6.01
CA LEU A 127 -2.39 -7.32 6.30
C LEU A 127 -1.11 -7.80 5.59
N ILE A 128 -0.77 -9.09 5.70
CA ILE A 128 0.45 -9.65 5.12
C ILE A 128 0.42 -9.58 3.59
N ILE A 129 -0.71 -9.96 2.98
CA ILE A 129 -0.89 -9.91 1.52
C ILE A 129 -0.81 -8.47 1.03
N GLY A 130 -1.58 -7.55 1.65
CA GLY A 130 -1.60 -6.15 1.26
C GLY A 130 -0.25 -5.48 1.43
N GLY A 131 0.38 -5.65 2.59
CA GLY A 131 1.70 -5.09 2.87
C GLY A 131 2.80 -5.66 1.96
N GLY A 132 2.77 -6.97 1.68
CA GLY A 132 3.72 -7.63 0.78
C GLY A 132 3.61 -7.13 -0.66
N LEU A 133 2.38 -6.91 -1.16
CA LEU A 133 2.14 -6.32 -2.48
C LEU A 133 2.61 -4.86 -2.56
N VAL A 134 2.33 -4.07 -1.52
CA VAL A 134 2.82 -2.68 -1.45
C VAL A 134 4.34 -2.65 -1.38
N ALA A 135 4.98 -3.56 -0.63
CA ALA A 135 6.44 -3.70 -0.60
C ALA A 135 7.02 -3.99 -1.98
N PHE A 136 6.44 -4.99 -2.65
CA PHE A 136 6.89 -5.46 -3.95
C PHE A 136 6.60 -4.48 -5.11
N SER A 137 5.57 -3.64 -4.97
CA SER A 137 5.26 -2.59 -5.95
C SER A 137 6.05 -1.30 -5.76
N THR A 138 6.79 -1.16 -4.65
CA THR A 138 7.51 0.09 -4.32
C THR A 138 9.00 -0.06 -4.09
N PHE A 139 9.57 -1.28 -4.14
CA PHE A 139 10.99 -1.50 -3.86
C PHE A 139 11.94 -0.84 -4.90
N TYR A 140 11.46 -0.50 -6.10
CA TYR A 140 12.22 0.25 -7.11
C TYR A 140 12.73 1.61 -6.61
N ILE A 141 12.10 2.16 -5.58
CA ILE A 141 12.48 3.42 -4.94
C ILE A 141 13.88 3.33 -4.30
N SER A 142 14.33 2.13 -3.91
CA SER A 142 15.67 1.92 -3.38
C SER A 142 16.78 2.20 -4.38
N ASN A 143 16.52 1.89 -5.66
CA ASN A 143 17.46 2.07 -6.76
C ASN A 143 16.64 1.99 -8.06
N TYR A 144 16.58 3.12 -8.75
CA TYR A 144 15.70 3.33 -9.90
C TYR A 144 16.24 2.66 -11.19
N SER A 145 16.71 1.41 -11.11
CA SER A 145 17.21 0.67 -12.27
C SER A 145 16.08 0.09 -13.13
N LYS A 146 16.31 -0.04 -14.45
CA LYS A 146 15.29 -0.54 -15.40
C LYS A 146 14.68 -1.88 -14.97
N LEU A 147 15.50 -2.83 -14.54
CA LEU A 147 15.03 -4.16 -14.11
C LEU A 147 14.12 -4.06 -12.88
N ARG A 148 14.48 -3.24 -11.89
CA ARG A 148 13.65 -3.05 -10.69
C ARG A 148 12.36 -2.33 -11.01
N GLN A 149 12.40 -1.32 -11.89
CA GLN A 149 11.19 -0.67 -12.38
C GLN A 149 10.26 -1.66 -13.06
N THR A 150 10.75 -2.50 -13.97
CA THR A 150 9.92 -3.50 -14.67
C THR A 150 9.26 -4.46 -13.68
N ILE A 151 10.04 -5.03 -12.76
CA ILE A 151 9.52 -5.95 -11.74
C ILE A 151 8.49 -5.25 -10.84
N SER A 152 8.78 -4.03 -10.41
CA SER A 152 7.90 -3.25 -9.56
C SER A 152 6.62 -2.85 -10.27
N SER A 153 6.67 -2.53 -11.57
CA SER A 153 5.51 -2.27 -12.41
C SER A 153 4.62 -3.50 -12.55
N ILE A 154 5.20 -4.70 -12.66
CA ILE A 154 4.42 -5.95 -12.61
C ILE A 154 3.70 -6.07 -11.27
N GLY A 155 4.39 -5.75 -10.16
CA GLY A 155 3.78 -5.70 -8.83
C GLY A 155 2.63 -4.68 -8.71
N SER A 156 2.81 -3.48 -9.26
CA SER A 156 1.80 -2.42 -9.26
C SER A 156 0.57 -2.78 -10.09
N ILE A 157 0.78 -3.30 -11.31
CA ILE A 157 -0.30 -3.78 -12.19
C ILE A 157 -1.02 -4.96 -11.51
N GLY A 158 -0.29 -5.90 -10.92
CA GLY A 158 -0.85 -7.00 -10.17
C GLY A 158 -1.69 -6.54 -8.98
N SER A 159 -1.25 -5.52 -8.26
CA SER A 159 -1.98 -4.93 -7.12
C SER A 159 -3.29 -4.27 -7.57
N LEU A 160 -3.26 -3.53 -8.69
CA LEU A 160 -4.46 -2.94 -9.29
C LEU A 160 -5.42 -4.01 -9.83
N ALA A 161 -4.89 -5.02 -10.51
CA ALA A 161 -5.70 -6.15 -10.99
C ALA A 161 -6.35 -6.90 -9.84
N LEU A 162 -5.62 -7.12 -8.74
CA LEU A 162 -6.16 -7.77 -7.54
C LEU A 162 -7.29 -6.94 -6.92
N LEU A 163 -7.13 -5.61 -6.84
CA LEU A 163 -8.17 -4.71 -6.37
C LEU A 163 -9.45 -4.84 -7.22
N VAL A 164 -9.31 -4.87 -8.55
CA VAL A 164 -10.43 -5.05 -9.49
C VAL A 164 -11.11 -6.39 -9.29
N VAL A 165 -10.36 -7.48 -9.19
CA VAL A 165 -10.90 -8.84 -8.96
C VAL A 165 -11.66 -8.91 -7.64
N LEU A 166 -11.10 -8.37 -6.55
CA LEU A 166 -11.73 -8.40 -5.23
C LEU A 166 -13.02 -7.57 -5.16
N LEU A 167 -13.14 -6.51 -5.96
CA LEU A 167 -14.30 -5.62 -5.93
C LEU A 167 -15.40 -6.02 -6.92
N LEU A 168 -15.02 -6.40 -8.15
CA LEU A 168 -15.92 -6.45 -9.30
C LEU A 168 -16.21 -7.85 -9.84
N THR A 169 -15.49 -8.90 -9.41
CA THR A 169 -15.71 -10.26 -9.94
C THR A 169 -16.07 -11.24 -8.83
N ASP A 170 -16.79 -12.31 -9.18
CA ASP A 170 -17.11 -13.41 -8.25
C ASP A 170 -15.92 -14.35 -8.01
N GLN A 171 -14.77 -14.09 -8.65
CA GLN A 171 -13.56 -14.91 -8.51
C GLN A 171 -12.84 -14.74 -7.16
N LYS A 172 -13.43 -14.00 -6.22
CA LYS A 172 -12.95 -13.83 -4.84
C LYS A 172 -12.76 -15.18 -4.14
N MET A 173 -13.58 -16.18 -4.49
CA MET A 173 -13.49 -17.55 -3.95
C MET A 173 -12.15 -18.21 -4.26
N ILE A 174 -11.58 -18.02 -5.46
CA ILE A 174 -10.28 -18.59 -5.84
C ILE A 174 -9.16 -18.02 -4.96
N ILE A 175 -9.24 -16.72 -4.65
CA ILE A 175 -8.27 -16.04 -3.78
C ILE A 175 -8.38 -16.56 -2.34
N LEU A 176 -9.60 -16.80 -1.87
CA LEU A 176 -9.87 -17.32 -0.53
C LEU A 176 -9.40 -18.76 -0.37
N GLU A 177 -9.64 -19.61 -1.35
CA GLU A 177 -9.18 -21.02 -1.37
C GLU A 177 -7.65 -21.12 -1.33
N ASN A 178 -6.96 -20.19 -1.98
CA ASN A 178 -5.49 -20.15 -2.06
C ASN A 178 -4.84 -19.18 -1.07
N LYS A 179 -5.59 -18.69 -0.07
CA LYS A 179 -5.15 -17.67 0.89
C LYS A 179 -3.82 -18.01 1.57
N SER A 180 -3.65 -19.24 2.04
CA SER A 180 -2.43 -19.66 2.77
C SER A 180 -1.18 -19.57 1.89
N LEU A 181 -1.29 -20.01 0.65
CA LEU A 181 -0.22 -19.94 -0.36
C LEU A 181 0.09 -18.48 -0.71
N LEU A 182 -0.94 -17.64 -0.88
CA LEU A 182 -0.76 -16.21 -1.13
C LEU A 182 -0.07 -15.49 0.03
N VAL A 183 -0.46 -15.78 1.28
CA VAL A 183 0.20 -15.25 2.48
C VAL A 183 1.68 -15.64 2.48
N MET A 184 1.99 -16.92 2.21
CA MET A 184 3.38 -17.40 2.18
C MET A 184 4.20 -16.69 1.10
N ILE A 185 3.70 -16.65 -0.14
CA ILE A 185 4.41 -16.00 -1.26
C ILE A 185 4.65 -14.52 -0.96
N LEU A 186 3.62 -13.81 -0.50
CA LEU A 186 3.70 -12.37 -0.30
C LEU A 186 4.50 -11.96 0.95
N ALA A 187 4.52 -12.81 1.97
CA ALA A 187 5.46 -12.66 3.09
C ALA A 187 6.91 -12.79 2.60
N VAL A 188 7.21 -13.81 1.80
CA VAL A 188 8.55 -14.04 1.26
C VAL A 188 8.96 -12.89 0.32
N THR A 189 8.09 -12.46 -0.59
CA THR A 189 8.42 -11.35 -1.51
C THR A 189 8.57 -10.02 -0.76
N GLY A 190 7.77 -9.77 0.29
CA GLY A 190 7.93 -8.62 1.17
C GLY A 190 9.30 -8.61 1.86
N LEU A 191 9.73 -9.75 2.42
CA LEU A 191 11.05 -9.90 3.02
C LEU A 191 12.18 -9.73 2.00
N LEU A 192 12.06 -10.32 0.81
CA LEU A 192 13.03 -10.14 -0.27
C LEU A 192 13.13 -8.67 -0.69
N SER A 193 11.99 -7.99 -0.82
CA SER A 193 11.94 -6.56 -1.14
C SER A 193 12.71 -5.74 -0.09
N PHE A 194 12.49 -6.04 1.20
CA PHE A 194 13.23 -5.40 2.28
C PHE A 194 14.74 -5.63 2.18
N VAL A 195 15.18 -6.86 1.96
CA VAL A 195 16.61 -7.20 1.80
C VAL A 195 17.22 -6.48 0.59
N VAL A 196 16.49 -6.39 -0.52
CA VAL A 196 16.94 -5.69 -1.73
C VAL A 196 17.11 -4.20 -1.47
N VAL A 197 16.16 -3.57 -0.77
CA VAL A 197 16.25 -2.15 -0.40
C VAL A 197 17.41 -1.92 0.56
N ASP A 198 17.59 -2.79 1.55
CA ASP A 198 18.65 -2.66 2.55
C ASP A 198 20.05 -2.76 1.94
N LYS A 199 20.31 -3.81 1.15
CA LYS A 199 21.66 -4.09 0.63
C LYS A 199 22.03 -3.30 -0.61
N TYR A 200 21.05 -2.83 -1.37
CA TYR A 200 21.30 -2.26 -2.70
C TYR A 200 20.60 -0.92 -2.92
N SER A 201 20.30 -0.18 -1.84
CA SER A 201 19.89 1.22 -1.97
C SER A 201 21.10 2.09 -2.31
N SER A 202 20.93 2.98 -3.28
CA SER A 202 21.94 3.98 -3.65
C SER A 202 21.25 5.32 -3.89
N PRO A 203 21.42 6.29 -2.97
CA PRO A 203 20.90 7.65 -3.13
C PRO A 203 21.36 8.29 -4.43
N GLU A 204 22.62 8.11 -4.79
CA GLU A 204 23.22 8.65 -6.01
C GLU A 204 22.56 8.10 -7.27
N ALA A 205 22.39 6.77 -7.35
CA ALA A 205 21.73 6.13 -8.49
C ALA A 205 20.26 6.55 -8.59
N PHE A 206 19.57 6.69 -7.46
CA PHE A 206 18.20 7.17 -7.41
C PHE A 206 18.06 8.61 -7.94
N LEU A 207 18.89 9.53 -7.42
CA LEU A 207 18.89 10.94 -7.83
C LEU A 207 19.29 11.13 -9.29
N CYS A 208 20.34 10.46 -9.76
CA CYS A 208 20.75 10.51 -11.16
C CYS A 208 19.63 10.05 -12.11
N ASN A 209 18.89 9.00 -11.74
CA ASN A 209 17.81 8.49 -12.57
C ASN A 209 16.54 9.36 -12.50
N ILE A 210 16.24 9.95 -11.35
CA ILE A 210 15.16 10.95 -11.24
C ILE A 210 15.49 12.21 -12.05
N LYS A 211 16.74 12.70 -11.99
CA LYS A 211 17.16 13.87 -12.77
C LYS A 211 17.01 13.61 -14.27
N LYS A 212 17.35 12.41 -14.75
CA LYS A 212 17.12 12.01 -16.14
C LYS A 212 15.63 12.02 -16.51
N LEU A 213 14.74 11.62 -15.60
CA LEU A 213 13.29 11.69 -15.82
C LEU A 213 12.79 13.14 -15.89
N GLY A 214 13.30 14.01 -15.03
CA GLY A 214 12.98 15.45 -15.05
C GLY A 214 13.44 16.12 -16.34
N GLN A 215 14.68 15.86 -16.77
CA GLN A 215 15.23 16.40 -18.02
C GLN A 215 14.45 15.97 -19.26
N VAL A 216 14.01 14.71 -19.33
CA VAL A 216 13.13 14.24 -20.43
C VAL A 216 11.76 14.92 -20.41
N TYR A 217 11.30 15.39 -19.25
CA TYR A 217 10.05 16.13 -19.13
C TYR A 217 10.22 17.59 -19.60
N GLU A 218 11.33 18.23 -19.25
CA GLU A 218 11.70 19.59 -19.69
C GLU A 218 12.01 19.66 -21.19
N ASP A 219 12.72 18.67 -21.73
CA ASP A 219 13.04 18.59 -23.17
C ASP A 219 11.77 18.39 -24.03
N LYS A 220 10.74 17.72 -23.50
CA LYS A 220 9.45 17.57 -24.18
C LYS A 220 8.63 18.86 -24.17
N GLN A 221 8.66 19.62 -23.07
CA GLN A 221 7.98 20.91 -23.00
C GLN A 221 8.58 21.95 -23.96
N THR A 222 9.89 21.88 -24.21
CA THR A 222 10.57 22.77 -25.17
C THR A 222 10.44 22.33 -26.63
N THR A 223 9.97 21.11 -26.91
CA THR A 223 9.67 20.65 -28.29
C THR A 223 8.21 20.85 -28.69
N ASP A 224 7.31 21.06 -27.73
CA ASP A 224 5.89 21.33 -27.94
C ASP A 224 5.53 22.84 -27.93
N GLU A 225 6.52 23.72 -27.77
CA GLU A 225 6.46 25.19 -28.00
C GLU A 225 7.09 25.58 -29.35
#